data_AF-A0A0C2F310-F1
#
_entry.id   AF-A0A0C2F310-F1
#
_cell.length_a   1.000
_cell.length_b   1.000
_cell.length_c   1.000
_cell.angle_alpha   90.00
_cell.angle_beta   90.00
_cell.angle_gamma   90.00
#
_symmetry.space_group_name_H-M   'P 1'
#
loop_
_entity.id
_entity.type
_entity.pdbx_description
1 polymer ?
#
loop_
_entity_poly.entity_id
_entity_poly.type
_entity_poly.pdbx_seq_one_letter_code
_entity_poly.pdbx_strand_id
1 'polypeptide(L)'
;KGKLTKAVLFDAVLPQQLSCSCRAGENVLAVVRAILESPYLVQAASFDEANKWVFYDVVGLFTIFYTVTVGQILNYGACAVVAGLVAFRIIRGAYTLSDLGQAFWHHICAFFAMILTMVVVVVMVLKFDLLMCWYKLPEIVGPLYVLPMLIVGCTVHTHFADKTKIRNIEMVQYDSIVITYAVILFVMTSCHVASAFFVFNYVVFPLLKDPLIFVLGT
;
A
#
# COMPACT_ATOMS: atom_id res chain seq x y z
N LYS A 1 -53.27 46.66 -15.52
CA LYS A 1 -52.84 45.60 -16.46
C LYS A 1 -51.32 45.75 -16.62
N GLY A 2 -50.43 45.03 -15.96
CA GLY A 2 -50.43 43.63 -15.53
C GLY A 2 -49.23 42.97 -16.19
N LYS A 3 -48.14 42.76 -15.44
CA LYS A 3 -47.11 41.72 -15.62
C LYS A 3 -46.06 41.84 -14.51
N LEU A 4 -46.50 41.51 -13.31
CA LEU A 4 -45.63 40.97 -12.27
C LEU A 4 -45.49 39.47 -12.53
N THR A 5 -44.38 38.89 -12.08
CA THR A 5 -44.21 37.46 -11.73
C THR A 5 -44.34 36.44 -12.86
N LYS A 6 -43.20 35.94 -13.37
CA LYS A 6 -42.95 34.50 -13.64
C LYS A 6 -41.51 34.15 -14.07
N ALA A 7 -40.50 34.95 -13.71
CA ALA A 7 -39.09 34.61 -13.91
C ALA A 7 -38.36 34.28 -12.59
N VAL A 8 -39.09 33.94 -11.53
CA VAL A 8 -38.53 33.72 -10.17
C VAL A 8 -38.67 32.25 -9.71
N LEU A 9 -39.09 31.33 -10.60
CA LEU A 9 -39.43 29.96 -10.18
C LEU A 9 -38.64 28.84 -10.86
N PHE A 10 -37.49 29.12 -11.47
CA PHE A 10 -36.65 28.07 -12.09
C PHE A 10 -35.19 28.04 -11.62
N ASP A 11 -34.81 28.87 -10.63
CA ASP A 11 -33.44 28.90 -10.08
C ASP A 11 -33.31 28.30 -8.67
N ALA A 12 -34.37 27.72 -8.11
CA ALA A 12 -34.37 27.36 -6.69
C ALA A 12 -33.80 25.96 -6.36
N VAL A 13 -33.40 25.13 -7.33
CA VAL A 13 -32.96 23.75 -7.04
C VAL A 13 -31.64 23.32 -7.71
N LEU A 14 -31.07 24.13 -8.62
CA LEU A 14 -29.88 23.74 -9.40
C LEU A 14 -28.60 24.61 -9.34
N PRO A 15 -28.45 25.74 -8.61
CA PRO A 15 -27.20 26.49 -8.70
C PRO A 15 -26.14 26.18 -7.64
N GLN A 16 -26.47 25.58 -6.49
CA GLN A 16 -25.50 25.56 -5.39
C GLN A 16 -24.28 24.64 -5.61
N GLN A 17 -24.48 23.50 -6.28
CA GLN A 17 -23.40 22.55 -6.58
C GLN A 17 -22.48 23.04 -7.70
N LEU A 18 -23.05 23.63 -8.77
CA LEU A 18 -22.25 24.18 -9.88
C LEU A 18 -21.44 25.40 -9.42
N SER A 19 -22.04 26.31 -8.65
CA SER A 19 -21.34 27.48 -8.12
C SER A 19 -20.22 27.12 -7.13
N CYS A 20 -20.39 26.08 -6.31
CA CYS A 20 -19.34 25.61 -5.40
C CYS A 20 -18.16 24.99 -6.18
N SER A 21 -18.44 24.16 -7.19
CA SER A 21 -17.40 23.53 -8.02
C SER A 21 -16.60 24.56 -8.84
N CYS A 22 -17.27 25.53 -9.46
CA CYS A 22 -16.61 26.62 -10.17
C CYS A 22 -15.75 27.50 -9.23
N ARG A 23 -16.27 27.85 -8.04
CA ARG A 23 -15.52 28.62 -7.04
C ARG A 23 -14.32 27.85 -6.47
N ALA A 24 -14.45 26.54 -6.28
CA ALA A 24 -13.33 25.70 -5.89
C ALA A 24 -12.23 25.72 -6.97
N GLY A 25 -12.60 25.66 -8.25
CA GLY A 25 -11.68 25.81 -9.37
C GLY A 25 -10.95 27.17 -9.38
N GLU A 26 -11.68 28.27 -9.15
CA GLU A 26 -11.09 29.62 -9.06
C GLU A 26 -10.14 29.78 -7.87
N ASN A 27 -10.50 29.23 -6.70
CA ASN A 27 -9.66 29.26 -5.51
C ASN A 27 -8.36 28.46 -5.70
N VAL A 28 -8.45 27.26 -6.30
CA VAL A 28 -7.26 26.45 -6.60
C VAL A 28 -6.36 27.17 -7.60
N LEU A 29 -6.92 27.79 -8.64
CA LEU A 29 -6.15 28.55 -9.61
C LEU A 29 -5.45 29.77 -8.99
N ALA A 30 -6.11 30.47 -8.07
CA ALA A 30 -5.52 31.58 -7.34
C ALA A 30 -4.34 31.14 -6.46
N VAL A 31 -4.47 30.01 -5.76
CA VAL A 31 -3.38 29.43 -4.96
C VAL A 31 -2.21 29.00 -5.85
N VAL A 32 -2.47 28.36 -7.00
CA VAL A 32 -1.42 27.97 -7.94
C VAL A 32 -0.67 29.18 -8.49
N ARG A 33 -1.38 30.26 -8.85
CA ARG A 33 -0.74 31.51 -9.30
C ARG A 33 0.09 32.16 -8.20
N ALA A 34 -0.42 32.21 -6.98
CA ALA A 34 0.30 32.75 -5.83
C ALA A 34 1.58 31.94 -5.51
N ILE A 35 1.53 30.61 -5.70
CA ILE A 35 2.69 29.73 -5.55
C ILE A 35 3.71 30.02 -6.66
N LEU A 36 3.29 30.08 -7.93
CA LEU A 36 4.15 30.36 -9.09
C LEU A 36 4.85 31.72 -9.02
N GLU A 37 4.19 32.75 -8.47
CA GLU A 37 4.76 34.08 -8.28
C GLU A 37 5.69 34.18 -7.06
N SER A 38 5.75 33.14 -6.21
CA SER A 38 6.57 33.18 -5.01
C SER A 38 8.07 33.06 -5.33
N PRO A 39 8.94 33.86 -4.69
CA PRO A 39 10.40 33.82 -4.92
C PRO A 39 11.05 32.50 -4.47
N TYR A 40 10.33 31.68 -3.71
CA TYR A 40 10.78 30.38 -3.22
C TYR A 40 10.90 29.31 -4.33
N LEU A 41 10.22 29.48 -5.47
CA LEU A 41 10.33 28.56 -6.62
C LEU A 41 11.56 28.80 -7.50
N VAL A 42 12.06 30.03 -7.55
CA VAL A 42 13.24 30.39 -8.37
C VAL A 42 14.54 29.85 -7.74
N GLN A 43 14.53 29.56 -6.44
CA GLN A 43 15.69 29.15 -5.67
C GLN A 43 15.69 27.66 -5.27
N ALA A 44 14.75 26.87 -5.80
CA ALA A 44 14.71 25.43 -5.57
C ALA A 44 15.89 24.69 -6.23
N ALA A 45 16.41 25.22 -7.35
CA ALA A 45 17.51 24.60 -8.10
C ALA A 45 18.90 24.76 -7.45
N SER A 46 19.08 25.68 -6.50
CA SER A 46 20.37 25.82 -5.77
C SER A 46 20.52 24.87 -4.58
N PHE A 47 19.50 24.05 -4.29
CA PHE A 47 19.55 23.01 -3.25
C PHE A 47 19.85 21.61 -3.81
N ASP A 48 20.22 21.50 -5.09
CA ASP A 48 20.34 20.22 -5.79
C ASP A 48 21.60 19.41 -5.42
N GLU A 49 22.55 19.98 -4.66
CA GLU A 49 23.86 19.33 -4.42
C GLU A 49 24.14 18.89 -2.97
N ALA A 50 23.36 19.28 -1.96
CA ALA A 50 23.79 19.02 -0.57
C ALA A 50 23.15 17.82 0.11
N ASN A 51 21.90 17.45 -0.18
CA ASN A 51 21.25 16.39 0.60
C ASN A 51 20.08 15.69 -0.12
N LYS A 52 20.35 14.49 -0.64
CA LYS A 52 19.31 13.49 -0.87
C LYS A 52 18.78 13.04 0.50
N TRP A 53 17.79 13.75 1.01
CA TRP A 53 17.03 13.36 2.19
C TRP A 53 15.87 12.45 1.78
N VAL A 54 15.65 11.38 2.54
CA VAL A 54 14.39 10.65 2.46
C VAL A 54 13.46 11.26 3.50
N PHE A 55 12.35 11.82 3.03
CA PHE A 55 11.29 12.35 3.87
C PHE A 55 10.30 11.22 4.14
N TYR A 56 10.15 10.83 5.40
CA TYR A 56 9.20 9.80 5.79
C TYR A 56 8.19 10.34 6.79
N ASP A 57 6.91 10.24 6.47
CA ASP A 57 5.80 10.54 7.37
C ASP A 57 5.18 9.23 7.90
N VAL A 58 5.33 8.98 9.21
CA VAL A 58 4.71 7.83 9.88
C VAL A 58 3.27 8.17 10.18
N VAL A 59 2.33 7.79 9.32
CA VAL A 59 0.90 7.81 9.64
C VAL A 59 0.42 9.23 10.06
N GLY A 60 1.09 10.30 9.59
CA GLY A 60 0.77 11.69 9.95
C GLY A 60 1.16 12.09 11.38
N LEU A 61 1.84 11.23 12.13
CA LEU A 61 2.18 11.44 13.55
C LEU A 61 3.57 12.09 13.72
N PHE A 62 4.56 11.71 12.91
CA PHE A 62 5.89 12.32 12.93
C PHE A 62 6.65 12.10 11.62
N THR A 63 7.45 13.09 11.24
CA THR A 63 8.33 13.02 10.07
C THR A 63 9.75 12.67 10.48
N ILE A 64 10.29 11.57 9.98
CA ILE A 64 11.70 11.19 10.14
C ILE A 64 12.47 11.69 8.91
N PHE A 65 13.56 12.40 9.17
CA PHE A 65 14.48 12.90 8.14
C PHE A 65 15.82 12.17 8.30
N TYR A 66 16.24 11.42 7.28
CA TYR A 66 17.54 10.76 7.26
C TYR A 66 18.16 10.80 5.86
N THR A 67 19.49 10.68 5.79
CA THR A 67 20.22 10.70 4.52
C THR A 67 20.02 9.40 3.76
N VAL A 68 20.00 9.46 2.42
CA VAL A 68 19.83 8.25 1.57
C VAL A 68 20.85 7.16 1.92
N THR A 69 22.08 7.50 2.24
CA THR A 69 23.13 6.53 2.62
C THR A 69 22.74 5.73 3.87
N VAL A 70 22.20 6.39 4.89
CA VAL A 70 21.74 5.71 6.11
C VAL A 70 20.55 4.80 5.79
N GLY A 71 19.63 5.26 4.95
CA GLY A 71 18.49 4.44 4.49
C GLY A 71 18.91 3.16 3.77
N GLN A 72 19.91 3.25 2.90
CA GLN A 72 20.43 2.09 2.19
C GLN A 72 21.10 1.09 3.12
N ILE A 73 21.91 1.56 4.08
CA ILE A 73 22.55 0.70 5.09
C ILE A 73 21.48 -0.05 5.91
N LEU A 74 20.43 0.66 6.34
CA LEU A 74 19.32 0.05 7.08
C LEU A 74 18.58 -1.00 6.25
N ASN A 75 18.27 -0.70 4.97
CA ASN A 75 17.58 -1.65 4.09
C ASN A 75 18.42 -2.91 3.83
N TYR A 76 19.70 -2.76 3.49
CA TYR A 76 20.59 -3.90 3.29
C TYR A 76 20.81 -4.69 4.58
N GLY A 77 20.92 -4.01 5.72
CA GLY A 77 20.99 -4.63 7.04
C GLY A 77 19.76 -5.48 7.35
N ALA A 78 18.56 -4.95 7.11
CA ALA A 78 17.31 -5.70 7.29
C ALA A 78 17.25 -6.93 6.38
N CYS A 79 17.60 -6.80 5.11
CA CYS A 79 17.69 -7.94 4.18
C CYS A 79 18.68 -9.00 4.67
N ALA A 80 19.85 -8.59 5.17
CA ALA A 80 20.86 -9.51 5.69
C ALA A 80 20.38 -10.25 6.95
N VAL A 81 19.68 -9.56 7.86
CA VAL A 81 19.08 -10.18 9.06
C VAL A 81 18.04 -11.23 8.68
N VAL A 82 17.13 -10.92 7.74
CA VAL A 82 16.14 -11.88 7.24
C VAL A 82 16.83 -13.12 6.66
N ALA A 83 17.83 -12.93 5.79
CA ALA A 83 18.57 -14.03 5.19
C ALA A 83 19.27 -14.90 6.25
N GLY A 84 19.89 -14.27 7.26
CA GLY A 84 20.52 -14.95 8.38
C GLY A 84 19.55 -15.76 9.23
N LEU A 85 18.38 -15.21 9.55
CA LEU A 85 17.33 -15.90 10.33
C LEU A 85 16.79 -17.11 9.58
N VAL A 86 16.50 -16.97 8.29
CA VAL A 86 16.02 -18.07 7.43
C VAL A 86 17.07 -19.16 7.32
N ALA A 87 18.33 -18.80 7.07
CA ALA A 87 19.42 -19.77 7.02
C ALA A 87 19.58 -20.51 8.35
N PHE A 88 19.53 -19.80 9.49
CA PHE A 88 19.59 -20.40 10.82
C PHE A 88 18.46 -21.40 11.07
N ARG A 89 17.23 -21.09 10.66
CA ARG A 89 16.07 -21.98 10.80
C ARG A 89 16.17 -23.24 9.93
N ILE A 90 16.71 -23.12 8.72
CA ILE A 90 16.97 -24.27 7.83
C ILE A 90 18.07 -25.16 8.42
N ILE A 91 19.16 -24.59 8.92
CA ILE A 91 20.27 -25.34 9.54
C ILE A 91 19.80 -26.10 10.78
N ARG A 92 18.91 -25.52 11.58
CA ARG A 92 18.28 -26.18 12.73
C ARG A 92 17.27 -27.27 12.36
N GLY A 93 16.98 -27.47 11.08
CA GLY A 93 16.02 -28.48 10.60
C GLY A 93 14.56 -28.15 10.95
N ALA A 94 14.22 -26.86 11.07
CA ALA A 94 12.84 -26.43 11.30
C ALA A 94 11.94 -26.75 10.10
N TYR A 95 12.46 -26.62 8.88
CA TYR A 95 11.83 -26.94 7.60
C TYR A 95 12.89 -27.13 6.50
N THR A 96 12.49 -27.71 5.37
CA THR A 96 13.36 -27.99 4.21
C THR A 96 13.23 -26.90 3.15
N LEU A 97 14.26 -26.73 2.29
CA LEU A 97 14.19 -25.83 1.13
C LEU A 97 13.03 -26.16 0.17
N SER A 98 12.67 -27.45 0.04
CA SER A 98 11.52 -27.90 -0.75
C SER A 98 10.20 -27.34 -0.21
N ASP A 99 10.06 -27.32 1.12
CA ASP A 99 8.86 -26.84 1.81
C ASP A 99 8.69 -25.32 1.59
N LEU A 100 9.81 -24.60 1.61
CA LEU A 100 9.85 -23.17 1.32
C LEU A 100 9.46 -22.90 -0.15
N GLY A 101 9.98 -23.68 -1.09
CA GLY A 101 9.61 -23.59 -2.51
C GLY A 101 8.12 -23.84 -2.75
N GLN A 102 7.54 -24.82 -2.06
CA GLN A 102 6.11 -25.09 -2.12
C GLN A 102 5.28 -23.94 -1.55
N ALA A 103 5.72 -23.32 -0.45
CA ALA A 103 5.05 -22.14 0.11
C ALA A 103 5.04 -20.95 -0.87
N PHE A 104 6.16 -20.69 -1.56
CA PHE A 104 6.19 -19.67 -2.62
C PHE A 104 5.19 -19.97 -3.73
N TRP A 105 5.10 -21.24 -4.16
CA TRP A 105 4.12 -21.64 -5.18
C TRP A 105 2.69 -21.37 -4.74
N HIS A 106 2.33 -21.69 -3.48
CA HIS A 106 1.01 -21.40 -2.93
C HIS A 106 0.70 -19.89 -2.93
N HIS A 107 1.67 -19.04 -2.57
CA HIS A 107 1.50 -17.59 -2.59
C HIS A 107 1.28 -17.05 -4.00
N ILE A 108 2.02 -17.56 -4.98
CA ILE A 108 1.83 -17.21 -6.39
C ILE A 108 0.43 -17.59 -6.86
N CYS A 109 -0.03 -18.81 -6.56
CA CYS A 109 -1.38 -19.26 -6.90
C CYS A 109 -2.47 -18.39 -6.23
N ALA A 110 -2.32 -18.07 -4.94
CA ALA A 110 -3.25 -17.22 -4.22
C ALA A 110 -3.30 -15.80 -4.80
N PHE A 111 -2.14 -15.23 -5.14
CA PHE A 111 -2.04 -13.91 -5.76
C PHE A 111 -2.79 -13.84 -7.10
N PHE A 112 -2.59 -14.84 -7.99
CA PHE A 112 -3.32 -14.89 -9.25
C PHE A 112 -4.82 -15.08 -9.06
N ALA A 113 -5.25 -15.92 -8.10
CA ALA A 113 -6.66 -16.09 -7.78
C ALA A 113 -7.30 -14.78 -7.30
N MET A 114 -6.63 -14.03 -6.43
CA MET A 114 -7.08 -12.71 -5.96
C MET A 114 -7.20 -11.69 -7.10
N ILE A 115 -6.23 -11.65 -8.02
CA ILE A 115 -6.30 -10.78 -9.21
C ILE A 115 -7.50 -11.16 -10.08
N LEU A 116 -7.69 -12.45 -10.35
CA LEU A 116 -8.80 -12.92 -11.18
C LEU A 116 -10.16 -12.51 -10.57
N THR A 117 -10.32 -12.68 -9.25
CA THR A 117 -11.53 -12.25 -8.53
C THR A 117 -11.75 -10.75 -8.64
N MET A 118 -10.70 -9.93 -8.51
CA MET A 118 -10.81 -8.48 -8.68
C MET A 118 -11.30 -8.12 -10.09
N VAL A 119 -10.73 -8.74 -11.12
CA VAL A 119 -11.16 -8.53 -12.51
C VAL A 119 -12.64 -8.89 -12.69
N VAL A 120 -13.09 -10.01 -12.13
CA VAL A 120 -14.50 -10.42 -12.18
C VAL A 120 -15.41 -9.40 -11.49
N VAL A 121 -15.05 -8.90 -10.31
CA VAL A 121 -15.80 -7.88 -9.58
C VAL A 121 -15.88 -6.58 -10.38
N VAL A 122 -14.75 -6.12 -10.95
CA VAL A 122 -14.73 -4.92 -11.80
C VAL A 122 -15.63 -5.08 -13.02
N VAL A 123 -15.57 -6.22 -13.71
CA VAL A 123 -16.44 -6.51 -14.86
C VAL A 123 -17.91 -6.51 -14.46
N MET A 124 -18.27 -7.08 -13.30
CA MET A 124 -19.64 -6.99 -12.78
C MET A 124 -20.06 -5.53 -12.54
N VAL A 125 -19.24 -4.74 -11.84
CA VAL A 125 -19.55 -3.32 -11.56
C VAL A 125 -19.77 -2.53 -12.85
N LEU A 126 -18.95 -2.78 -13.87
CA LEU A 126 -19.10 -2.17 -15.19
C LEU A 126 -20.40 -2.60 -15.89
N LYS A 127 -20.82 -3.86 -15.75
CA LYS A 127 -22.06 -4.37 -16.37
C LYS A 127 -23.34 -3.83 -15.72
N PHE A 128 -23.29 -3.50 -14.43
CA PHE A 128 -24.43 -2.95 -13.69
C PHE A 128 -24.46 -1.41 -13.66
N ASP A 129 -23.57 -0.73 -14.39
CA ASP A 129 -23.41 0.74 -14.39
C ASP A 129 -23.28 1.35 -12.98
N LEU A 130 -22.75 0.56 -12.03
CA LEU A 130 -22.55 0.97 -10.63
C LEU A 130 -21.33 1.87 -10.44
N LEU A 131 -20.73 2.37 -11.53
CA LEU A 131 -19.57 3.23 -11.49
C LEU A 131 -19.82 4.44 -10.59
N MET A 132 -21.02 5.04 -10.62
CA MET A 132 -21.31 6.23 -9.81
C MET A 132 -21.50 5.96 -8.30
N CYS A 133 -21.63 4.69 -7.87
CA CYS A 133 -21.90 4.34 -6.48
C CYS A 133 -20.77 4.76 -5.52
N TRP A 134 -19.52 4.77 -6.00
CA TRP A 134 -18.35 5.19 -5.23
C TRP A 134 -18.41 6.65 -4.73
N TYR A 135 -19.19 7.52 -5.39
CA TYR A 135 -19.28 8.95 -5.08
C TYR A 135 -20.35 9.22 -4.03
N LYS A 136 -21.34 8.33 -3.95
CA LYS A 136 -22.47 8.43 -3.02
C LYS A 136 -22.17 7.71 -1.71
N LEU A 137 -21.53 6.55 -1.76
CA LEU A 137 -21.15 5.76 -0.59
C LEU A 137 -19.73 5.19 -0.79
N PRO A 138 -18.68 5.97 -0.47
CA PRO A 138 -17.30 5.50 -0.58
C PRO A 138 -17.00 4.29 0.32
N GLU A 139 -17.77 4.12 1.40
CA GLU A 139 -17.64 3.00 2.34
C GLU A 139 -17.93 1.63 1.71
N ILE A 140 -18.78 1.55 0.68
CA ILE A 140 -19.13 0.29 0.00
C ILE A 140 -17.96 -0.27 -0.81
N VAL A 141 -17.01 0.57 -1.20
CA VAL A 141 -15.84 0.16 -2.00
C VAL A 141 -15.00 -0.89 -1.24
N GLY A 142 -14.82 -0.72 0.07
CA GLY A 142 -14.07 -1.68 0.88
C GLY A 142 -14.69 -3.09 0.81
N PRO A 143 -15.93 -3.28 1.29
CA PRO A 143 -16.58 -4.59 1.26
C PRO A 143 -16.79 -5.15 -0.15
N LEU A 144 -17.02 -4.31 -1.16
CA LEU A 144 -17.31 -4.78 -2.52
C LEU A 144 -16.06 -5.30 -3.23
N TYR A 145 -14.91 -4.66 -3.05
CA TYR A 145 -13.67 -5.03 -3.76
C TYR A 145 -12.72 -5.85 -2.90
N VAL A 146 -12.56 -5.49 -1.61
CA VAL A 146 -11.56 -6.11 -0.72
C VAL A 146 -12.08 -7.42 -0.15
N LEU A 147 -13.35 -7.49 0.28
CA LEU A 147 -13.89 -8.69 0.93
C LEU A 147 -13.87 -9.93 0.01
N PRO A 148 -14.34 -9.86 -1.26
CA PRO A 148 -14.33 -11.03 -2.14
C PRO A 148 -12.91 -11.51 -2.44
N MET A 149 -11.98 -10.57 -2.59
CA MET A 149 -10.57 -10.85 -2.79
C MET A 149 -9.98 -11.61 -1.59
N LEU A 150 -10.24 -11.15 -0.36
CA LEU A 150 -9.78 -11.80 0.85
C LEU A 150 -10.40 -13.20 1.03
N ILE A 151 -11.70 -13.35 0.78
CA ILE A 151 -12.38 -14.66 0.88
C ILE A 151 -11.73 -15.68 -0.07
N VAL A 152 -11.47 -15.29 -1.32
CA VAL A 152 -10.83 -16.18 -2.30
C VAL A 152 -9.39 -16.49 -1.89
N GLY A 153 -8.63 -15.49 -1.45
CA GLY A 153 -7.27 -15.70 -0.93
C GLY A 153 -7.24 -16.71 0.23
N CYS A 154 -8.08 -16.52 1.24
CA CYS A 154 -8.22 -17.44 2.36
C CYS A 154 -8.64 -18.85 1.90
N THR A 155 -9.60 -18.95 0.99
CA THR A 155 -10.08 -20.26 0.48
C THR A 155 -8.96 -21.01 -0.23
N VAL A 156 -8.16 -20.33 -1.05
CA VAL A 156 -7.01 -20.92 -1.74
C VAL A 156 -5.97 -21.40 -0.73
N HIS A 157 -5.65 -20.57 0.27
CA HIS A 157 -4.72 -20.97 1.33
C HIS A 157 -5.22 -22.18 2.14
N THR A 158 -6.50 -22.22 2.51
CA THR A 158 -7.11 -23.36 3.20
C THR A 158 -7.04 -24.62 2.33
N HIS A 159 -7.37 -24.51 1.05
CA HIS A 159 -7.33 -25.65 0.12
C HIS A 159 -5.92 -26.26 0.00
N PHE A 160 -4.88 -25.43 -0.03
CA PHE A 160 -3.50 -25.91 -0.06
C PHE A 160 -3.00 -26.40 1.29
N ALA A 161 -3.47 -25.81 2.40
CA ALA A 161 -3.16 -26.24 3.75
C ALA A 161 -3.69 -27.66 4.02
N ASP A 162 -4.93 -27.96 3.61
CA ASP A 162 -5.53 -29.29 3.79
C ASP A 162 -4.79 -30.42 3.05
N LYS A 163 -4.17 -30.09 1.92
CA LYS A 163 -3.43 -31.06 1.09
C LYS A 163 -1.98 -31.25 1.50
N THR A 164 -1.43 -30.35 2.32
CA THR A 164 0.01 -30.28 2.59
C THR A 164 0.30 -30.55 4.05
N LYS A 165 0.85 -31.74 4.34
CA LYS A 165 1.18 -32.15 5.72
C LYS A 165 2.63 -31.81 6.06
N ILE A 166 2.95 -30.51 6.13
CA ILE A 166 4.28 -30.01 6.53
C ILE A 166 4.31 -29.76 8.04
N ARG A 167 5.38 -30.21 8.70
CA ARG A 167 5.66 -29.86 10.10
C ARG A 167 6.00 -28.37 10.18
N ASN A 168 5.29 -27.60 11.01
CA ASN A 168 5.45 -26.14 11.16
C ASN A 168 5.06 -25.32 9.90
N ILE A 169 3.95 -25.68 9.23
CA ILE A 169 3.48 -24.98 8.02
C ILE A 169 3.33 -23.46 8.20
N GLU A 170 2.86 -23.02 9.36
CA GLU A 170 2.69 -21.60 9.69
C GLU A 170 4.01 -20.82 9.64
N MET A 171 5.10 -21.43 10.13
CA MET A 171 6.43 -20.81 10.14
C MET A 171 7.00 -20.68 8.72
N VAL A 172 6.82 -21.71 7.88
CA VAL A 172 7.27 -21.70 6.49
C VAL A 172 6.50 -20.66 5.65
N GLN A 173 5.17 -20.61 5.84
CA GLN A 173 4.33 -19.62 5.17
C GLN A 173 4.72 -18.20 5.59
N TYR A 174 4.97 -17.97 6.88
CA TYR A 174 5.42 -16.68 7.37
C TYR A 174 6.79 -16.29 6.80
N ASP A 175 7.79 -17.19 6.86
CA ASP A 175 9.14 -16.90 6.39
C ASP A 175 9.18 -16.64 4.88
N SER A 176 8.38 -17.37 4.08
CA SER A 176 8.27 -17.12 2.63
C SER A 176 7.75 -15.72 2.30
N ILE A 177 6.80 -15.18 3.07
CA ILE A 177 6.28 -13.81 2.89
C ILE A 177 7.37 -12.79 3.25
N VAL A 178 8.05 -12.97 4.38
CA VAL A 178 9.12 -12.06 4.82
C VAL A 178 10.28 -12.04 3.82
N ILE A 179 10.66 -13.20 3.26
CA ILE A 179 11.66 -13.30 2.20
C ILE A 179 11.19 -12.56 0.94
N THR A 180 9.92 -12.71 0.54
CA THR A 180 9.37 -12.01 -0.62
C THR A 180 9.52 -10.50 -0.48
N TYR A 181 9.12 -9.93 0.68
CA TYR A 181 9.29 -8.51 0.94
C TYR A 181 10.75 -8.08 1.05
N ALA A 182 11.63 -8.92 1.61
CA ALA A 182 13.06 -8.65 1.67
C ALA A 182 13.72 -8.60 0.27
N VAL A 183 13.29 -9.46 -0.67
CA VAL A 183 13.75 -9.42 -2.06
C VAL A 183 13.27 -8.16 -2.76
N ILE A 184 11.99 -7.79 -2.59
CA ILE A 184 11.44 -6.54 -3.15
C ILE A 184 12.20 -5.34 -2.59
N LEU A 185 12.45 -5.31 -1.28
CA LEU A 185 13.23 -4.27 -0.62
C LEU A 185 14.65 -4.17 -1.21
N PHE A 186 15.32 -5.30 -1.40
CA PHE A 186 16.66 -5.36 -1.97
C PHE A 186 16.70 -4.80 -3.40
N VAL A 187 15.73 -5.19 -4.24
CA VAL A 187 15.59 -4.70 -5.61
C VAL A 187 15.32 -3.20 -5.63
N MET A 188 14.34 -2.72 -4.86
CA MET A 188 14.02 -1.28 -4.79
C MET A 188 15.18 -0.44 -4.26
N THR A 189 15.93 -0.96 -3.29
CA THR A 189 17.13 -0.29 -2.73
C THR A 189 18.26 -0.24 -3.76
N SER A 190 18.45 -1.30 -4.55
CA SER A 190 19.45 -1.36 -5.62
C SER A 190 19.10 -0.43 -6.79
N CYS A 191 17.81 -0.24 -7.06
CA CYS A 191 17.32 0.75 -8.03
C CYS A 191 17.29 2.19 -7.48
N HIS A 192 17.80 2.44 -6.27
CA HIS A 192 17.81 3.75 -5.59
C HIS A 192 16.43 4.42 -5.50
N VAL A 193 15.37 3.64 -5.36
CA VAL A 193 14.01 4.18 -5.27
C VAL A 193 13.76 4.73 -3.87
N ALA A 194 13.41 6.01 -3.77
CA ALA A 194 13.14 6.68 -2.49
C ALA A 194 11.98 6.03 -1.69
N SER A 195 11.03 5.39 -2.38
CA SER A 195 9.89 4.69 -1.76
C SER A 195 10.23 3.30 -1.20
N ALA A 196 11.48 2.81 -1.32
CA ALA A 196 11.90 1.52 -0.74
C ALA A 196 11.65 1.45 0.77
N PHE A 197 11.61 2.59 1.43
CA PHE A 197 11.31 2.71 2.84
C PHE A 197 9.89 2.21 3.23
N PHE A 198 8.88 2.31 2.34
CA PHE A 198 7.57 1.73 2.64
C PHE A 198 7.66 0.22 2.80
N VAL A 199 8.43 -0.44 1.93
CA VAL A 199 8.66 -1.90 2.00
C VAL A 199 9.51 -2.27 3.23
N PHE A 200 10.44 -1.41 3.64
CA PHE A 200 11.22 -1.61 4.85
C PHE A 200 10.34 -1.80 6.10
N ASN A 201 9.27 -1.03 6.25
CA ASN A 201 8.33 -1.20 7.36
C ASN A 201 7.68 -2.59 7.35
N TYR A 202 7.28 -3.07 6.17
CA TYR A 202 6.72 -4.41 6.01
C TYR A 202 7.72 -5.54 6.30
N VAL A 203 9.02 -5.27 6.40
CA VAL A 203 10.05 -6.24 6.78
C VAL A 203 10.39 -6.13 8.28
N VAL A 204 10.50 -4.90 8.81
CA VAL A 204 10.87 -4.65 10.21
C VAL A 204 9.78 -5.09 11.19
N PHE A 205 8.51 -4.78 10.93
CA PHE A 205 7.44 -5.19 11.85
C PHE A 205 7.36 -6.71 12.04
N PRO A 206 7.44 -7.52 10.97
CA PRO A 206 7.63 -8.97 11.10
C PRO A 206 8.85 -9.38 11.93
N LEU A 207 10.02 -8.80 11.68
CA LEU A 207 11.25 -9.10 12.44
C LEU A 207 11.10 -8.82 13.94
N LEU A 208 10.32 -7.82 14.33
CA LEU A 208 10.04 -7.48 15.72
C LEU A 208 9.10 -8.48 16.42
N LYS A 209 8.41 -9.38 15.70
CA LYS A 209 7.48 -10.32 16.36
C LYS A 209 8.19 -11.23 17.36
N ASP A 210 9.34 -11.76 17.00
CA ASP A 210 10.06 -12.76 17.80
C ASP A 210 10.56 -12.18 19.14
N PRO A 211 11.24 -11.01 19.17
CA PRO A 211 11.62 -10.39 20.44
C PRO A 211 10.40 -9.90 21.24
N LEU A 212 9.33 -9.44 20.58
CA LEU A 212 8.13 -8.96 21.27
C LEU A 212 7.38 -10.10 21.96
N ILE A 213 7.26 -11.26 21.30
CA ILE A 213 6.69 -12.47 21.92
C ILE A 213 7.56 -12.94 23.09
N PHE A 214 8.89 -12.85 22.97
CA PHE A 214 9.79 -13.21 24.06
C PHE A 214 9.63 -12.29 25.28
N VAL A 215 9.46 -10.98 25.08
CA VAL A 215 9.29 -9.99 26.16
C VAL A 215 7.88 -10.02 26.77
N LEU A 216 6.85 -10.28 25.97
CA LEU A 216 5.45 -10.32 26.43
C LEU A 216 5.04 -11.69 26.99
N GLY A 217 5.76 -12.75 26.60
CA GLY A 217 5.54 -14.12 27.06
C GLY A 217 6.23 -14.46 28.39
N THR A 218 7.01 -13.53 28.95
CA THR A 218 7.53 -13.55 30.33
C THR A 218 6.66 -12.69 31.23
#